data_AF-A0A9D8TRJ5-F1
#
_entry.id   AF-A0A9D8TRJ5-F1
#
_cell.length_a   1.000
_cell.length_b   1.000
_cell.length_c   1.000
_cell.angle_alpha   90.00
_cell.angle_beta   90.00
_cell.angle_gamma   90.00
#
_symmetry.space_group_name_H-M   'P 1'
#
loop_
_entity.id
_entity.type
_entity.pdbx_description
1 polymer ?
#
loop_
_entity_poly.entity_id
_entity_poly.type
_entity_poly.pdbx_seq_one_letter_code
_entity_poly.pdbx_strand_id
1 'polypeptide(L)'
;NVNNLRDYESDRVNGKRSLVVMMGMRGGRIYHAWLLFCSVLSATGAVSFHFSDKSPAGYLVLVSMIPVIAASIYCVNPSNSGKKLDPMLKKTSLGAAVANIVCGAAMALC
;
A
#
# COMPACT_ATOMS: atom_id res chain seq x y z
N ASN A 1 2.14 3.33 -6.31
CA ASN A 1 1.89 4.60 -5.61
C ASN A 1 0.56 5.17 -6.11
N VAL A 2 -0.43 5.39 -5.24
CA VAL A 2 -1.76 5.90 -5.63
C VAL A 2 -1.66 7.31 -6.22
N ASN A 3 -0.73 8.13 -5.74
CA ASN A 3 -0.49 9.48 -6.28
C ASN A 3 -0.23 9.44 -7.80
N ASN A 4 0.66 8.56 -8.23
CA ASN A 4 1.02 8.40 -9.64
C ASN A 4 -0.13 7.81 -10.49
N LEU A 5 -1.05 7.04 -9.89
CA LEU A 5 -2.24 6.52 -10.59
C LEU A 5 -3.32 7.60 -10.76
N ARG A 6 -3.47 8.46 -9.76
CA ARG A 6 -4.38 9.60 -9.78
C ARG A 6 -3.97 10.63 -10.83
N ASP A 7 -2.68 10.97 -10.86
CA ASP A 7 -2.15 12.05 -11.70
C ASP A 7 -1.71 11.59 -13.08
N TYR A 8 -1.93 10.32 -13.46
CA TYR A 8 -1.42 9.73 -14.70
C TYR A 8 -1.67 10.57 -15.96
N GLU A 9 -2.91 11.00 -16.21
CA GLU A 9 -3.24 11.74 -17.43
C GLU A 9 -2.53 13.10 -17.46
N SER A 10 -2.51 13.82 -16.34
CA SER A 10 -1.84 15.11 -16.24
C SER A 10 -0.32 14.95 -16.39
N ASP A 11 0.26 13.95 -15.72
CA ASP A 11 1.69 13.65 -15.81
C ASP A 11 2.09 13.24 -17.23
N ARG A 12 1.24 12.48 -17.93
CA ARG A 12 1.46 12.07 -19.33
C ARG A 12 1.43 13.27 -20.27
N VAL A 13 0.42 14.14 -20.17
CA VAL A 13 0.29 15.34 -21.01
C VAL A 13 1.46 16.32 -20.79
N ASN A 14 1.93 16.43 -19.55
CA ASN A 14 3.08 17.27 -19.19
C ASN A 14 4.44 16.63 -19.53
N GLY A 15 4.46 15.46 -20.17
CA GLY A 15 5.71 14.79 -20.59
C GLY A 15 6.57 14.27 -19.44
N LYS A 16 6.02 14.06 -18.23
CA LYS A 16 6.77 13.49 -17.11
C LYS A 16 7.13 12.03 -17.39
N ARG A 17 8.34 11.64 -16.99
CA ARG A 17 8.85 10.26 -17.10
C ARG A 17 8.74 9.49 -15.78
N SER A 18 7.55 9.48 -15.17
CA SER A 18 7.31 8.66 -13.97
C SER A 18 7.18 7.18 -14.34
N LEU A 19 7.50 6.26 -13.43
CA LEU A 19 7.35 4.81 -13.67
C LEU A 19 5.94 4.45 -14.16
N VAL A 20 4.90 5.07 -13.60
CA VAL A 20 3.51 4.80 -13.99
C VAL A 20 3.18 5.35 -15.39
N VAL A 21 3.76 6.50 -15.78
CA VAL A 21 3.62 7.00 -17.15
C VAL A 21 4.31 6.06 -18.15
N MET A 22 5.53 5.61 -17.83
CA MET A 22 6.31 4.69 -18.67
C MET A 22 5.64 3.32 -18.82
N MET A 23 5.04 2.79 -17.76
CA MET A 23 4.33 1.49 -17.76
C MET A 23 2.88 1.58 -18.27
N GLY A 24 2.33 2.79 -18.40
CA GLY A 24 0.91 3.02 -18.64
C GLY A 24 0.02 2.72 -17.42
N MET A 25 -1.26 3.09 -17.49
CA MET A 25 -2.20 2.92 -16.37
C MET A 25 -2.34 1.47 -15.91
N ARG A 26 -2.42 0.53 -16.84
CA ARG A 26 -2.53 -0.90 -16.51
C ARG A 26 -1.28 -1.40 -15.78
N GLY A 27 -0.09 -1.07 -16.29
CA GLY A 27 1.17 -1.41 -15.65
C GLY A 27 1.35 -0.74 -14.30
N GLY A 28 0.92 0.52 -14.15
CA GLY A 28 0.91 1.23 -12.88
C GLY A 28 0.03 0.57 -11.81
N ARG A 29 -1.14 0.02 -12.19
CA ARG A 29 -2.02 -0.71 -11.27
C ARG A 29 -1.39 -2.02 -10.84
N ILE A 30 -0.80 -2.76 -11.78
CA ILE A 30 -0.05 -3.99 -11.50
C ILE A 30 1.11 -3.69 -10.55
N TYR A 31 1.88 -2.64 -10.81
CA TYR A 31 2.95 -2.18 -9.94
C TYR A 31 2.44 -1.84 -8.53
N HIS A 32 1.30 -1.16 -8.41
CA HIS A 32 0.72 -0.86 -7.10
C HIS A 32 0.27 -2.12 -6.36
N ALA A 33 -0.35 -3.08 -7.05
CA ALA A 33 -0.72 -4.37 -6.48
C ALA A 33 0.51 -5.15 -6.01
N TRP A 34 1.58 -5.16 -6.79
CA TRP A 34 2.86 -5.78 -6.42
C TRP A 34 3.47 -5.16 -5.16
N LEU A 35 3.47 -3.83 -5.04
CA LEU A 35 3.94 -3.17 -3.82
C LEU A 35 3.13 -3.58 -2.59
N LEU A 36 1.80 -3.66 -2.71
CA LEU A 36 0.94 -4.10 -1.62
C LEU A 36 1.24 -5.55 -1.24
N PHE A 37 1.36 -6.43 -2.24
CA PHE A 37 1.67 -7.83 -2.03
C PHE A 37 3.01 -8.01 -1.30
N CYS A 38 4.08 -7.35 -1.77
CA CYS A 38 5.38 -7.37 -1.10
C CYS A 38 5.29 -6.82 0.32
N SER A 39 4.54 -5.74 0.55
CA SER A 39 4.35 -5.17 1.89
C SER A 39 3.70 -6.16 2.86
N VAL A 40 2.64 -6.84 2.43
CA VAL A 40 1.95 -7.84 3.26
C VAL A 40 2.84 -9.06 3.50
N LEU A 41 3.56 -9.52 2.47
CA LEU A 41 4.48 -10.65 2.58
C LEU A 41 5.62 -10.33 3.54
N SER A 42 6.22 -9.15 3.46
CA SER A 42 7.26 -8.69 4.38
C SER A 42 6.75 -8.56 5.81
N ALA A 43 5.56 -7.96 6.02
CA ALA A 43 4.96 -7.86 7.35
C ALA A 43 4.65 -9.24 7.94
N THR A 44 4.12 -10.16 7.14
CA THR A 44 3.85 -11.54 7.56
C THR A 44 5.14 -12.26 7.92
N GLY A 45 6.20 -12.12 7.10
CA GLY A 45 7.51 -12.67 7.40
C GLY A 45 8.06 -12.12 8.72
N ALA A 46 8.04 -10.80 8.92
CA ALA A 46 8.52 -10.16 10.14
C ALA A 46 7.79 -10.69 11.40
N VAL A 47 6.46 -10.79 11.35
CA VAL A 47 5.66 -11.34 12.46
C VAL A 47 6.02 -12.80 12.72
N SER A 48 6.08 -13.64 11.67
CA SER A 48 6.43 -15.06 11.83
C SER A 48 7.85 -15.26 12.38
N PHE A 49 8.84 -14.46 11.95
CA PHE A 49 10.22 -14.62 12.43
C PHE A 49 10.45 -14.09 13.85
N HIS A 50 9.75 -13.03 14.28
CA HIS A 50 9.99 -12.42 15.60
C HIS A 50 9.05 -12.90 16.71
N PHE A 51 7.85 -13.37 16.37
CA PHE A 51 6.80 -13.68 17.36
C PHE A 51 6.40 -15.16 17.40
N SER A 52 7.13 -16.05 16.71
CA SER A 52 6.78 -17.49 16.61
C SER A 52 6.54 -18.17 17.96
N ASP A 53 7.23 -17.75 19.03
CA ASP A 53 7.12 -18.36 20.36
C ASP A 53 6.48 -17.44 21.42
N LYS A 54 6.21 -16.18 21.09
CA LYS A 54 5.85 -15.14 22.08
C LYS A 54 4.66 -14.30 21.62
N SER A 55 3.50 -14.63 22.18
CA SER A 55 2.27 -13.84 22.16
C SER A 55 1.59 -13.65 20.78
N PRO A 56 0.28 -13.95 20.66
CA PRO A 56 -0.48 -13.68 19.44
C PRO A 56 -0.61 -12.17 19.11
N ALA A 57 -0.14 -11.28 20.00
CA ALA A 57 -0.14 -9.84 19.79
C ALA A 57 0.63 -9.39 18.53
N GLY A 58 1.65 -10.14 18.10
CA GLY A 58 2.39 -9.83 16.85
C GLY A 58 1.49 -9.80 15.61
N TYR A 59 0.40 -10.58 15.60
CA TYR A 59 -0.56 -10.60 14.49
C TYR A 59 -1.42 -9.32 14.40
N LEU A 60 -1.43 -8.46 15.42
CA LEU A 60 -2.08 -7.14 15.34
C LEU A 60 -1.45 -6.26 14.25
N VAL A 61 -0.18 -6.50 13.90
CA VAL A 61 0.48 -5.85 12.77
C VAL A 61 -0.27 -6.14 11.47
N LEU A 62 -0.70 -7.39 11.24
CA LEU A 62 -1.45 -7.75 10.04
C LEU A 62 -2.86 -7.13 10.03
N VAL A 63 -3.52 -7.08 11.19
CA VAL A 63 -4.83 -6.43 11.34
C VAL A 63 -4.73 -4.94 11.02
N SER A 64 -3.65 -4.28 11.44
CA SER A 64 -3.43 -2.85 11.15
C SER A 64 -3.27 -2.52 9.66
N MET A 65 -2.95 -3.53 8.82
CA MET A 65 -2.81 -3.35 7.37
C MET A 65 -4.14 -3.33 6.62
N ILE A 66 -5.25 -3.77 7.24
CA ILE A 66 -6.58 -3.89 6.60
C ILE A 66 -7.01 -2.59 5.87
N PRO A 67 -6.89 -1.39 6.47
CA PRO A 67 -7.29 -0.15 5.80
C PRO A 67 -6.49 0.14 4.53
N VAL A 68 -5.18 -0.17 4.53
CA VAL A 68 -4.31 0.00 3.36
C VAL A 68 -4.70 -0.99 2.27
N ILE A 69 -4.90 -2.26 2.64
CA ILE A 69 -5.28 -3.32 1.71
C ILE A 69 -6.62 -2.96 1.04
N ALA A 70 -7.62 -2.57 1.81
CA ALA A 70 -8.93 -2.17 1.29
C ALA A 70 -8.84 -0.97 0.33
N ALA A 71 -8.08 0.06 0.72
CA ALA A 71 -7.88 1.24 -0.12
C ALA A 71 -7.09 0.90 -1.41
N SER A 72 -6.09 0.04 -1.32
CA SER A 72 -5.31 -0.40 -2.49
C SER A 72 -6.12 -1.28 -3.44
N ILE A 73 -6.98 -2.18 -2.94
CA ILE A 73 -7.92 -2.95 -3.76
C ILE A 73 -8.84 -2.01 -4.54
N TYR A 74 -9.34 -0.96 -3.89
CA TYR A 74 -10.13 0.06 -4.59
C TYR A 74 -9.32 0.76 -5.69
N CYS A 75 -8.05 1.08 -5.44
CA CYS A 75 -7.20 1.77 -6.41
C CYS A 75 -6.86 0.93 -7.64
N VAL A 76 -6.75 -0.39 -7.51
CA VAL A 76 -6.40 -1.26 -8.65
C VAL A 76 -7.58 -1.52 -9.58
N ASN A 77 -8.82 -1.33 -9.13
CA ASN A 77 -10.01 -1.53 -9.97
C ASN A 77 -10.06 -0.54 -11.15
N PRO A 78 -10.06 -1.02 -12.42
CA PRO A 78 -10.08 -0.19 -13.63
C PRO A 78 -11.16 0.89 -13.67
N SER A 79 -12.32 0.67 -13.03
CA SER A 79 -13.41 1.66 -12.96
C SER A 79 -13.08 2.91 -12.15
N ASN A 80 -12.00 2.86 -11.36
CA ASN A 80 -11.56 3.91 -10.44
C ASN A 80 -10.30 4.56 -11.01
N SER A 81 -10.40 5.84 -11.41
CA SER A 81 -9.32 6.61 -12.01
C SER A 81 -9.46 8.10 -11.68
N GLY A 82 -8.36 8.86 -11.81
CA GLY A 82 -8.35 10.32 -11.62
C GLY A 82 -8.85 10.72 -10.24
N LYS A 83 -9.75 11.71 -10.18
CA LYS A 83 -10.29 12.28 -8.94
C LYS A 83 -10.97 11.28 -7.99
N LYS A 84 -11.43 10.13 -8.50
CA LYS A 84 -11.98 9.05 -7.64
C LYS A 84 -10.93 8.47 -6.68
N LEU A 85 -9.64 8.66 -6.96
CA LEU A 85 -8.53 8.19 -6.13
C LEU A 85 -8.12 9.18 -5.04
N ASP A 86 -8.56 10.44 -5.09
CA ASP A 86 -8.27 11.47 -4.09
C ASP A 86 -8.54 11.03 -2.64
N PRO A 87 -9.72 10.44 -2.31
CA PRO A 87 -9.93 9.93 -0.95
C PRO A 87 -9.02 8.75 -0.59
N MET A 88 -8.56 7.98 -1.59
CA MET A 88 -7.70 6.84 -1.37
C MET A 88 -6.25 7.22 -1.12
N LEU A 89 -5.78 8.38 -1.59
CA LEU A 89 -4.46 8.90 -1.22
C LEU A 89 -4.34 9.01 0.30
N LYS A 90 -5.31 9.67 0.94
CA LYS A 90 -5.32 9.85 2.39
C LYS A 90 -5.47 8.53 3.14
N LYS A 91 -6.34 7.62 2.65
CA LYS A 91 -6.56 6.32 3.28
C LYS A 91 -5.33 5.42 3.20
N THR A 92 -4.65 5.38 2.05
CA THR A 92 -3.44 4.57 1.89
C THR A 92 -2.26 5.13 2.68
N SER A 93 -2.07 6.46 2.72
CA SER A 93 -0.98 7.06 3.48
C SER A 93 -1.18 6.94 4.99
N LEU A 94 -2.37 7.25 5.51
CA LEU A 94 -2.65 7.12 6.95
C LEU A 94 -2.66 5.65 7.38
N GLY A 95 -3.25 4.76 6.59
CA GLY A 95 -3.21 3.32 6.90
C GLY A 95 -1.78 2.80 6.94
N ALA A 96 -0.90 3.23 6.02
CA ALA A 96 0.50 2.80 6.01
C ALA A 96 1.25 3.35 7.22
N ALA A 97 1.00 4.60 7.60
CA ALA A 97 1.58 5.20 8.81
C ALA A 97 1.17 4.43 10.07
N VAL A 98 -0.12 4.11 10.22
CA VAL A 98 -0.63 3.31 11.35
C VAL A 98 0.03 1.93 11.35
N ALA A 99 0.07 1.25 10.21
CA ALA A 99 0.66 -0.09 10.13
C ALA A 99 2.15 -0.10 10.48
N ASN A 100 2.89 0.92 10.05
CA ASN A 100 4.31 1.07 10.39
C ASN A 100 4.52 1.35 11.88
N ILE A 101 3.69 2.20 12.50
CA ILE A 101 3.76 2.49 13.94
C ILE A 101 3.46 1.22 14.75
N VAL A 102 2.40 0.48 14.38
CA VAL A 102 2.03 -0.77 15.06
C VAL A 102 3.13 -1.82 14.90
N CYS A 103 3.70 -1.96 13.69
CA CYS A 103 4.83 -2.86 13.43
C CYS A 103 6.05 -2.50 14.28
N GLY A 104 6.46 -1.23 14.29
CA GLY A 104 7.59 -0.76 15.09
C GLY A 104 7.37 -0.96 16.60
N ALA A 105 6.18 -0.65 17.10
CA ALA A 105 5.83 -0.86 18.50
C ALA A 105 5.83 -2.35 18.87
N ALA A 106 5.28 -3.22 18.01
CA ALA A 106 5.30 -4.66 18.24
C ALA A 106 6.74 -5.16 18.34
N MET A 107 7.60 -4.80 17.38
CA MET A 107 9.00 -5.24 17.37
C MET A 107 9.82 -4.71 18.57
N ALA A 108 9.48 -3.54 19.12
CA ALA A 108 10.16 -2.99 20.28
C ALA A 108 9.76 -3.64 21.62
N LEU A 109 8.61 -4.34 21.67
CA LEU A 109 8.05 -4.96 22.87
C LEU A 109 8.40 -6.45 23.01
N CYS A 110 9.22 -7.01 22.11
CA CYS A 110 9.67 -8.42 22.12
C CYS A 110 11.19 -8.52 22.16
#